data_AF-A0A6B9ZPE0-F1
#
_entry.id   AF-A0A6B9ZPE0-F1
#
_cell.length_a   1.000
_cell.length_b   1.000
_cell.length_c   1.000
_cell.angle_alpha   90.00
_cell.angle_beta   90.00
_cell.angle_gamma   90.00
#
_symmetry.space_group_name_H-M   'P 1'
#
loop_
_entity.id
_entity.type
_entity.pdbx_description
1 polymer ?
#
loop_
_entity_poly.entity_id
_entity_poly.type
_entity_poly.pdbx_seq_one_letter_code
_entity_poly.pdbx_strand_id
1 'polypeptide(L)'
;MKISNSDIVRLAEIKSYFIDPPYTFRIHSLAKPQIDEAMDILKKYKISPVLMGQMEDLRQLFAASEEDVNTTRENMRSFAILLNRVNR
;
A
#
# COMPACT_ATOMS: atom_id res chain seq x y z
N MET A 1 11.24 12.10 13.19
CA MET A 1 10.05 12.91 12.83
C MET A 1 8.83 12.04 13.03
N LYS A 2 7.79 12.55 13.70
CA LYS A 2 6.53 11.84 13.90
C LYS A 2 5.63 12.11 12.70
N ILE A 3 4.98 11.08 12.16
CA ILE A 3 4.02 11.20 11.06
C ILE A 3 2.86 12.10 11.51
N SER A 4 2.32 12.93 10.62
CA SER A 4 1.19 13.80 10.94
C SER A 4 -0.06 12.96 11.23
N ASN A 5 -0.97 13.45 12.09
CA ASN A 5 -2.18 12.70 12.40
C ASN A 5 -3.06 12.47 11.16
N SER A 6 -3.13 13.44 10.24
CA SER A 6 -3.88 13.29 8.98
C SER A 6 -3.29 12.20 8.09
N ASP A 7 -1.96 12.15 7.96
CA ASP A 7 -1.27 11.12 7.18
C ASP A 7 -1.41 9.73 7.84
N ILE A 8 -1.38 9.64 9.18
CA ILE A 8 -1.66 8.38 9.90
C ILE A 8 -3.07 7.87 9.62
N VAL A 9 -4.08 8.75 9.71
CA VAL A 9 -5.48 8.40 9.42
C VAL A 9 -5.59 7.91 7.97
N ARG A 10 -4.98 8.62 7.02
CA ARG A 10 -5.04 8.24 5.61
C ARG A 10 -4.37 6.89 5.33
N LEU A 11 -3.18 6.65 5.89
CA LEU A 11 -2.51 5.35 5.80
C LEU A 11 -3.34 4.23 6.45
N ALA A 12 -4.07 4.52 7.54
CA ALA A 12 -4.95 3.55 8.18
C ALA A 12 -6.17 3.20 7.32
N GLU A 13 -6.78 4.17 6.63
CA GLU A 13 -7.86 3.95 5.67
C GLU A 13 -7.40 3.07 4.51
N ILE A 14 -6.25 3.40 3.90
CA ILE A 14 -5.65 2.62 2.81
C ILE A 14 -5.38 1.19 3.29
N LYS A 15 -4.77 1.05 4.48
CA LYS A 15 -4.52 -0.26 5.09
C LYS A 15 -5.82 -1.05 5.27
N SER A 16 -6.88 -0.44 5.79
CA SER A 16 -8.17 -1.11 6.02
C SER A 16 -8.77 -1.61 4.71
N TYR A 17 -8.73 -0.79 3.66
CA TYR A 17 -9.20 -1.16 2.32
C TYR A 17 -8.39 -2.32 1.72
N PHE A 18 -7.10 -2.42 2.05
CA PHE A 18 -6.20 -3.44 1.51
C PHE A 18 -6.20 -4.76 2.30
N ILE A 19 -6.61 -4.73 3.56
CA ILE A 19 -6.80 -5.95 4.38
C ILE A 19 -7.93 -6.80 3.80
N ASP A 20 -9.02 -6.16 3.37
CA ASP A 20 -10.17 -6.82 2.76
C ASP A 20 -10.46 -6.24 1.36
N PRO A 21 -9.65 -6.61 0.34
CA PRO A 21 -9.80 -6.09 -1.00
C PRO A 21 -11.15 -6.47 -1.63
N PRO A 22 -11.80 -5.58 -2.39
CA PRO A 22 -13.08 -5.88 -3.02
C PRO A 22 -12.97 -6.99 -4.08
N TYR A 23 -14.03 -7.78 -4.21
CA TYR A 23 -14.14 -8.80 -5.25
C TYR A 23 -14.63 -8.22 -6.58
N THR A 24 -13.76 -7.45 -7.25
CA THR A 24 -14.05 -6.83 -8.55
C THR A 24 -12.91 -7.06 -9.55
N PHE A 25 -13.22 -7.10 -10.85
CA PHE A 25 -12.22 -7.19 -11.93
C PHE A 25 -11.44 -5.89 -12.13
N ARG A 26 -12.00 -4.74 -11.70
CA ARG A 26 -11.34 -3.42 -11.79
C ARG A 26 -10.42 -3.12 -10.61
N ILE A 27 -10.05 -4.14 -9.84
CA ILE A 27 -9.36 -3.96 -8.56
C ILE A 27 -8.00 -3.27 -8.72
N HIS A 28 -7.27 -3.58 -9.80
CA HIS A 28 -5.99 -2.93 -10.11
C HIS A 28 -6.16 -1.41 -10.22
N SER A 29 -7.14 -0.95 -11.02
CA SER A 29 -7.42 0.47 -11.20
C SER A 29 -7.84 1.19 -9.92
N LEU A 30 -8.47 0.48 -8.97
CA LEU A 30 -8.88 1.03 -7.68
C LEU A 30 -7.74 1.07 -6.66
N ALA A 31 -6.86 0.07 -6.67
CA ALA A 31 -5.78 -0.03 -5.70
C ALA A 31 -4.53 0.76 -6.10
N LYS A 32 -4.24 0.91 -7.41
CA LYS A 32 -3.11 1.72 -7.90
C LYS A 32 -3.02 3.13 -7.29
N PRO A 33 -4.08 3.98 -7.34
CA PRO A 33 -4.00 5.32 -6.77
C PRO A 33 -3.77 5.32 -5.26
N GLN A 34 -4.30 4.31 -4.54
CA GLN A 34 -4.11 4.18 -3.09
C GLN A 34 -2.67 3.78 -2.73
N ILE A 35 -2.02 2.95 -3.56
CA ILE A 35 -0.58 2.63 -3.40
C ILE A 35 0.25 3.87 -3.64
N ASP A 36 0.02 4.56 -4.76
CA ASP A 36 0.79 5.76 -5.11
C ASP A 36 0.66 6.83 -4.00
N GLU A 37 -0.55 7.06 -3.49
CA GLU A 37 -0.78 7.98 -2.38
C GLU A 37 -0.06 7.55 -1.09
N ALA A 38 -0.14 6.27 -0.72
CA ALA A 38 0.58 5.76 0.45
C ALA A 38 2.10 5.97 0.31
N MET A 39 2.65 5.72 -0.88
CA MET A 39 4.08 5.93 -1.14
C MET A 39 4.47 7.40 -1.05
N ASP A 40 3.65 8.30 -1.59
CA ASP A 40 3.88 9.74 -1.51
C ASP A 40 3.81 10.25 -0.07
N ILE A 41 2.91 9.71 0.76
CA ILE A 41 2.87 10.00 2.20
C ILE A 41 4.17 9.50 2.86
N LEU A 42 4.56 8.24 2.64
CA LEU A 42 5.72 7.63 3.29
C LEU A 42 7.02 8.35 2.92
N LYS A 43 7.17 8.83 1.68
CA LYS A 43 8.32 9.60 1.20
C LYS A 43 8.54 10.92 1.94
N LYS A 44 7.49 11.51 2.53
CA LYS A 44 7.61 12.73 3.35
C LYS A 44 8.35 12.49 4.67
N TYR A 45 8.48 11.24 5.10
CA TYR A 45 8.99 10.87 6.41
C TYR A 45 10.27 10.04 6.32
N LYS A 46 11.07 10.07 7.40
CA LYS A 46 12.24 9.19 7.53
C LYS A 46 11.78 7.78 7.92
N ILE A 47 11.32 7.03 6.94
CA ILE A 47 10.98 5.61 7.06
C ILE A 47 12.26 4.77 6.88
N SER A 48 12.30 3.57 7.46
CA SER A 48 13.41 2.63 7.26
C SER A 48 13.65 2.38 5.76
N PRO A 49 14.90 2.52 5.25
CA PRO A 49 15.21 2.25 3.85
C PRO A 49 14.86 0.83 3.41
N VAL A 50 15.00 -0.14 4.31
CA VAL A 50 14.61 -1.54 4.06
C VAL A 50 13.10 -1.65 3.84
N LEU A 51 12.31 -1.00 4.70
CA LEU A 51 10.85 -1.01 4.57
C LEU A 51 10.40 -0.27 3.31
N MET A 52 11.05 0.85 2.98
CA MET A 52 10.77 1.60 1.76
C MET A 52 11.10 0.78 0.51
N GLY A 53 12.20 0.03 0.52
CA GLY A 53 12.54 -0.91 -0.56
C GLY A 53 11.47 -1.99 -0.74
N GLN A 54 11.05 -2.64 0.35
CA GLN A 54 9.98 -3.64 0.31
C GLN A 54 8.66 -3.08 -0.24
N MET A 55 8.33 -1.82 0.07
CA MET A 55 7.13 -1.16 -0.45
C MET A 55 7.23 -0.87 -1.95
N GLU A 56 8.38 -0.41 -2.45
CA GLU A 56 8.58 -0.18 -3.88
C GLU A 56 8.64 -1.48 -4.68
N ASP A 57 9.28 -2.53 -4.16
CA ASP A 57 9.26 -3.87 -4.77
C ASP A 57 7.81 -4.35 -4.93
N LEU A 58 7.00 -4.17 -3.89
CA LEU A 58 5.61 -4.60 -3.91
C LEU A 58 4.74 -3.74 -4.84
N ARG A 59 5.04 -2.45 -4.99
CA ARG A 59 4.42 -1.59 -6.00
C ARG A 59 4.74 -2.06 -7.42
N GLN A 60 5.96 -2.52 -7.68
CA GLN A 60 6.33 -3.09 -8.98
C GLN A 60 5.59 -4.41 -9.25
N LEU A 61 5.53 -5.30 -8.26
CA LEU A 61 4.75 -6.55 -8.35
C LEU A 61 3.27 -6.29 -8.61
N PHE A 62 2.71 -5.28 -7.96
CA PHE A 62 1.33 -4.85 -8.18
C PHE A 62 1.12 -4.35 -9.61
N ALA A 63 2.03 -3.53 -10.15
CA ALA A 63 1.95 -3.06 -11.53
C ALA A 63 2.03 -4.21 -12.56
N ALA A 64 2.77 -5.28 -12.23
CA ALA A 64 2.87 -6.47 -13.08
C ALA A 64 1.65 -7.40 -12.97
N SER A 65 0.81 -7.26 -11.94
CA SER A 65 -0.36 -8.12 -11.71
C SER A 65 -1.66 -7.55 -12.29
N GLU A 66 -1.61 -6.56 -13.17
CA GLU A 66 -2.80 -5.87 -13.70
C GLU A 66 -3.86 -6.82 -14.29
N GLU A 67 -3.43 -7.88 -14.97
CA GLU A 67 -4.30 -8.87 -15.60
C GLU A 67 -4.69 -10.03 -14.64
N ASP A 68 -4.03 -10.15 -13.48
CA ASP A 68 -4.32 -11.18 -12.47
C ASP A 68 -4.96 -10.55 -11.23
N VAL A 69 -6.28 -10.69 -11.16
CA VAL A 69 -7.11 -10.17 -10.07
C VAL A 69 -6.78 -10.85 -8.74
N ASN A 70 -6.41 -12.14 -8.74
CA ASN A 70 -6.09 -12.85 -7.50
C ASN A 70 -4.73 -12.42 -6.97
N THR A 71 -3.72 -12.36 -7.83
CA THR A 71 -2.40 -11.84 -7.47
C THR A 71 -2.49 -10.37 -7.02
N THR A 72 -3.34 -9.57 -7.66
CA THR A 72 -3.58 -8.19 -7.23
C THR A 72 -4.10 -8.12 -5.80
N ARG A 73 -5.06 -8.99 -5.42
CA ARG A 73 -5.56 -9.05 -4.03
C ARG A 73 -4.49 -9.49 -3.04
N GLU A 74 -3.66 -10.46 -3.41
CA GLU A 74 -2.54 -10.92 -2.58
C GLU A 74 -1.50 -9.81 -2.37
N ASN A 75 -1.18 -9.07 -3.43
CA ASN A 75 -0.31 -7.89 -3.37
C ASN A 75 -0.91 -6.82 -2.47
N MET A 76 -2.21 -6.51 -2.59
CA MET A 76 -2.88 -5.56 -1.68
C MET A 76 -2.74 -5.97 -0.21
N ARG A 77 -3.04 -7.23 0.13
CA ARG A 77 -2.90 -7.73 1.52
C ARG A 77 -1.45 -7.63 2.01
N SER A 78 -0.50 -7.95 1.15
CA SER A 78 0.92 -7.85 1.46
C SER A 78 1.37 -6.40 1.71
N PHE A 79 0.86 -5.44 0.94
CA PHE A 79 1.08 -4.01 1.19
C PHE A 79 0.51 -3.57 2.54
N ALA A 80 -0.70 -4.03 2.90
CA ALA A 80 -1.30 -3.72 4.19
C ALA A 80 -0.47 -4.24 5.38
N ILE A 81 0.14 -5.41 5.23
CA ILE A 81 1.07 -5.97 6.23
C ILE A 81 2.29 -5.05 6.40
N LEU A 82 2.87 -4.55 5.30
CA LEU A 82 4.00 -3.62 5.35
C LEU A 82 3.59 -2.28 5.97
N LEU A 83 2.40 -1.75 5.66
CA LEU A 83 1.88 -0.52 6.28
C LEU A 83 1.75 -0.66 7.80
N ASN A 84 1.42 -1.85 8.28
CA ASN A 84 1.36 -2.11 9.72
C ASN A 84 2.73 -2.02 10.41
N ARG A 85 3.82 -2.21 9.67
CA ARG A 85 5.21 -2.07 10.16
C ARG A 85 5.67 -0.62 10.22
N VAL A 86 5.04 0.29 9.48
CA VAL A 86 5.34 1.73 9.52
C VAL A 86 4.86 2.37 10.84
N ASN A 87 3.73 1.90 11.36
CA ASN A 87 3.09 2.45 12.56
C ASN A 87 3.58 1.82 13.88
N ARG A 88 4.57 0.92 13.83
CA ARG A 88 5.24 0.34 15.02
C ARG A 88 6.51 1.13 15.33
#